data_AF-A0A059LC92-F1
#
_entry.id   AF-A0A059LC92-F1
#
_cell.length_a   1.000
_cell.length_b   1.000
_cell.length_c   1.000
_cell.angle_alpha   90.00
_cell.angle_beta   90.00
_cell.angle_gamma   90.00
#
_symmetry.space_group_name_H-M   'P 1'
#
loop_
_entity.id
_entity.type
_entity.pdbx_description
1 polymer ?
#
loop_
_entity_poly.entity_id
_entity_poly.type
_entity_poly.pdbx_seq_one_letter_code
_entity_poly.pdbx_strand_id
1 'polypeptide(L)'
;LDKLESETNATWIRVMAPLELLYDSYERVTGTFELLAAVNQTLEMDAAAGQGKELLNGFGRRLQQSTALYALLLRLRQPWTTWVRHSFSQLRALDYWLAKMRKAGVHLASCPAQMADFNRLSDEEANLKRQYAGNVAQGTAAFHMTLRNGAHLQGVPRSTLAAMAAAAQERNLTYGRGWTWAITPASTVPPRDGAPPTPEWGPWTVTFDPWVYNSMMAYCPDRRIRQILYQSYENRASQAPLDNVPVVERML
;
A
#
# COMPACT_ATOMS: atom_id res chain seq x y z
N LEU A 1 -8.62 -28.33 0.71
CA LEU A 1 -7.37 -28.68 0.02
C LEU A 1 -7.11 -30.18 0.09
N ASP A 2 -7.12 -30.79 1.27
CA ASP A 2 -6.85 -32.23 1.49
C ASP A 2 -7.59 -33.15 0.50
N LYS A 3 -8.88 -32.90 0.24
CA LYS A 3 -9.66 -33.65 -0.75
C LYS A 3 -9.08 -33.61 -2.17
N LEU A 4 -8.58 -32.44 -2.61
CA LEU A 4 -7.88 -32.30 -3.90
C LEU A 4 -6.55 -33.04 -3.90
N GLU A 5 -5.80 -32.97 -2.79
CA GLU A 5 -4.50 -33.63 -2.66
C GLU A 5 -4.63 -35.16 -2.69
N SER A 6 -5.77 -35.69 -2.21
CA SER A 6 -6.09 -37.12 -2.26
C SER A 6 -6.70 -37.60 -3.59
N GLU A 7 -7.01 -36.71 -4.53
CA GLU A 7 -7.61 -37.12 -5.81
C GLU A 7 -6.60 -37.92 -6.65
N THR A 8 -7.06 -39.01 -7.25
CA THR A 8 -6.22 -39.90 -8.07
C THR A 8 -6.50 -39.71 -9.56
N ASN A 9 -7.72 -39.29 -9.90
CA ASN A 9 -8.16 -39.12 -11.27
C ASN A 9 -7.99 -37.67 -11.73
N ALA A 10 -6.86 -37.41 -12.42
CA ALA A 10 -6.50 -36.12 -12.97
C ALA A 10 -7.40 -35.74 -14.16
N THR A 11 -8.59 -35.23 -13.88
CA THR A 11 -9.52 -34.65 -14.87
C THR A 11 -9.83 -33.20 -14.52
N TRP A 12 -10.19 -32.40 -15.53
CA TRP A 12 -10.55 -30.99 -15.32
C TRP A 12 -11.64 -30.81 -14.26
N ILE A 13 -12.70 -31.61 -14.33
CA ILE A 13 -13.85 -31.53 -13.42
C ILE A 13 -13.47 -31.91 -11.99
N ARG A 14 -12.53 -32.85 -11.79
CA ARG A 14 -12.15 -33.32 -10.44
C ARG A 14 -11.01 -32.53 -9.81
N VAL A 15 -10.20 -31.84 -10.60
CA VAL A 15 -9.03 -31.09 -10.11
C VAL A 15 -9.21 -29.60 -10.30
N MET A 16 -9.37 -29.13 -11.54
CA MET A 16 -9.39 -27.69 -11.84
C MET A 16 -10.65 -27.00 -11.33
N ALA A 17 -11.84 -27.53 -11.61
CA ALA A 17 -13.09 -26.92 -11.14
C ALA A 17 -13.14 -26.74 -9.59
N PRO A 18 -12.84 -27.77 -8.78
CA PRO A 18 -12.78 -27.60 -7.32
C PRO A 18 -11.60 -26.75 -6.84
N LEU A 19 -10.46 -26.74 -7.55
CA LEU A 19 -9.34 -25.84 -7.25
C LEU A 19 -9.76 -24.38 -7.43
N GLU A 20 -10.42 -24.05 -8.55
CA GLU A 20 -10.90 -22.70 -8.83
C GLU A 20 -11.93 -22.25 -7.78
N LEU A 21 -12.91 -23.09 -7.43
CA LEU A 21 -13.90 -22.76 -6.40
C LEU A 21 -13.27 -22.51 -5.02
N LEU A 22 -12.27 -23.32 -4.66
CA LEU A 22 -11.52 -23.15 -3.42
C LEU A 22 -10.74 -21.83 -3.42
N TYR A 23 -10.04 -21.54 -4.52
CA TYR A 23 -9.19 -20.37 -4.63
C TYR A 23 -9.99 -19.07 -4.76
N ASP A 24 -11.07 -19.06 -5.54
CA ASP A 24 -12.01 -17.95 -5.66
C ASP A 24 -12.64 -17.59 -4.30
N SER A 25 -13.03 -18.60 -3.51
CA SER A 25 -13.57 -18.37 -2.17
C SER A 25 -12.52 -17.74 -1.24
N TYR A 26 -11.28 -18.21 -1.31
CA TYR A 26 -10.16 -17.64 -0.56
C TYR A 26 -9.91 -16.18 -0.97
N GLU A 27 -9.76 -15.90 -2.26
CA GLU A 27 -9.45 -14.55 -2.79
C GLU A 27 -10.53 -13.53 -2.49
N ARG A 28 -11.82 -13.90 -2.57
CA ARG A 28 -12.92 -12.98 -2.23
C ARG A 28 -12.84 -12.50 -0.78
N VAL A 29 -12.55 -13.43 0.14
CA VAL A 29 -12.46 -13.12 1.56
C VAL A 29 -11.21 -12.29 1.84
N THR A 30 -10.05 -12.72 1.34
CA THR A 30 -8.77 -12.02 1.56
C THR A 30 -8.79 -10.61 0.97
N GLY A 31 -9.28 -10.47 -0.27
CA GLY A 31 -9.36 -9.20 -0.98
C GLY A 31 -10.28 -8.18 -0.29
N THR A 32 -11.32 -8.65 0.41
CA THR A 32 -12.19 -7.76 1.20
C THR A 32 -11.43 -7.15 2.38
N PHE A 33 -10.67 -7.96 3.13
CA PHE A 33 -9.86 -7.46 4.25
C PHE A 33 -8.72 -6.53 3.77
N GLU A 34 -8.10 -6.84 2.64
CA GLU A 34 -7.08 -5.98 2.04
C GLU A 34 -7.64 -4.64 1.59
N LEU A 35 -8.80 -4.64 0.94
CA LEU A 35 -9.48 -3.41 0.55
C LEU A 35 -9.84 -2.56 1.76
N LEU A 36 -10.45 -3.17 2.79
CA LEU A 36 -10.85 -2.47 4.01
C LEU A 36 -9.66 -1.82 4.71
N ALA A 37 -8.55 -2.56 4.86
CA ALA A 37 -7.31 -2.01 5.42
C ALA A 37 -6.72 -0.87 4.57
N ALA A 38 -6.98 -0.85 3.26
CA ALA A 38 -6.50 0.21 2.37
C ALA A 38 -7.36 1.49 2.43
N VAL A 39 -8.68 1.35 2.60
CA VAL A 39 -9.62 2.49 2.49
C VAL A 39 -10.12 3.01 3.83
N ASN A 40 -10.00 2.24 4.91
CA ASN A 40 -10.51 2.59 6.22
C ASN A 40 -9.49 2.27 7.33
N GLN A 41 -8.84 3.31 7.83
CA GLN A 41 -7.72 3.25 8.79
C GLN A 41 -8.18 3.51 10.25
N THR A 42 -9.43 3.16 10.60
CA THR A 42 -9.83 3.21 12.02
C THR A 42 -9.17 2.06 12.79
N LEU A 43 -8.92 2.28 14.09
CA LEU A 43 -8.30 1.27 14.96
C LEU A 43 -9.07 -0.06 14.96
N GLU A 44 -10.40 0.01 14.92
CA GLU A 44 -11.27 -1.17 14.88
C GLU A 44 -11.12 -1.94 13.56
N MET A 45 -11.00 -1.22 12.44
CA MET A 45 -10.87 -1.85 11.12
C MET A 45 -9.49 -2.47 10.94
N ASP A 46 -8.43 -1.80 11.40
CA ASP A 46 -7.07 -2.34 11.40
C ASP A 46 -6.98 -3.61 12.24
N ALA A 47 -7.60 -3.63 13.42
CA ALA A 47 -7.67 -4.82 14.27
C ALA A 47 -8.42 -5.97 13.57
N ALA A 48 -9.58 -5.69 12.96
CA ALA A 48 -10.37 -6.69 12.25
C ALA A 48 -9.63 -7.25 11.01
N ALA A 49 -8.98 -6.39 10.22
CA ALA A 49 -8.18 -6.82 9.08
C ALA A 49 -6.95 -7.63 9.52
N GLY A 50 -6.33 -7.28 10.66
CA GLY A 50 -5.26 -8.04 11.29
C GLY A 50 -5.68 -9.47 11.64
N GLN A 51 -6.79 -9.62 12.38
CA GLN A 51 -7.34 -10.94 12.75
C GLN A 51 -7.70 -11.77 11.52
N GLY A 52 -8.32 -11.15 10.49
CA GLY A 52 -8.63 -11.82 9.23
C GLY A 52 -7.39 -12.39 8.55
N LYS A 53 -6.31 -11.59 8.46
CA LYS A 53 -5.02 -12.02 7.90
C LYS A 53 -4.39 -13.16 8.68
N GLU A 54 -4.48 -13.17 10.01
CA GLU A 54 -3.97 -14.27 10.85
C GLU A 54 -4.69 -15.59 10.57
N LEU A 55 -6.02 -15.58 10.41
CA LEU A 55 -6.81 -16.77 10.08
C LEU A 55 -6.44 -17.36 8.71
N LEU A 56 -6.00 -16.51 7.78
CA LEU A 56 -5.61 -16.88 6.43
C LEU A 56 -4.13 -17.26 6.32
N ASN A 57 -3.39 -17.14 7.42
CA ASN A 57 -1.95 -17.36 7.44
C ASN A 57 -1.61 -18.80 7.01
N GLY A 58 -0.59 -18.92 6.17
CA GLY A 58 -0.08 -20.21 5.71
C GLY A 58 -0.94 -20.95 4.67
N PHE A 59 -2.24 -20.67 4.53
CA PHE A 59 -3.08 -21.38 3.55
C PHE A 59 -2.60 -21.16 2.11
N GLY A 60 -2.36 -19.90 1.72
CA GLY A 60 -1.87 -19.57 0.37
C GLY A 60 -0.54 -20.26 0.06
N ARG A 61 0.40 -20.28 1.03
CA ARG A 61 1.68 -20.97 0.91
C ARG A 61 1.47 -22.48 0.76
N ARG A 62 0.67 -23.10 1.62
CA ARG A 62 0.35 -24.54 1.58
C ARG A 62 -0.26 -24.94 0.24
N LEU A 63 -1.23 -24.17 -0.26
CA LEU A 63 -1.88 -24.41 -1.54
C LEU A 63 -0.86 -24.38 -2.70
N GLN A 64 -0.01 -23.35 -2.73
CA GLN A 64 0.95 -23.16 -3.82
C GLN A 64 2.17 -24.11 -3.75
N GLN A 65 2.50 -24.62 -2.57
CA GLN A 65 3.60 -25.57 -2.36
C GLN A 65 3.14 -27.04 -2.28
N SER A 66 1.85 -27.32 -2.52
CA SER A 66 1.32 -28.68 -2.52
C SER A 66 1.90 -29.52 -3.67
N THR A 67 2.76 -30.47 -3.34
CA THR A 67 3.39 -31.36 -4.33
C THR A 67 2.38 -32.31 -4.97
N ALA A 68 1.39 -32.78 -4.21
CA ALA A 68 0.31 -33.64 -4.70
C ALA A 68 -0.55 -32.91 -5.74
N LEU A 69 -0.98 -31.69 -5.44
CA LEU A 69 -1.74 -30.87 -6.39
C LEU A 69 -0.89 -30.57 -7.64
N TYR A 70 0.37 -30.17 -7.46
CA TYR A 70 1.26 -29.89 -8.59
C TYR A 70 1.43 -31.10 -9.52
N ALA A 71 1.55 -32.31 -8.95
CA ALA A 71 1.60 -33.55 -9.71
C ALA A 71 0.32 -33.82 -10.50
N LEU A 72 -0.86 -33.54 -9.93
CA LEU A 72 -2.15 -33.64 -10.63
C LEU A 72 -2.25 -32.66 -11.81
N LEU A 73 -1.84 -31.41 -11.60
CA LEU A 73 -1.83 -30.40 -12.67
C LEU A 73 -0.87 -30.77 -13.80
N LEU A 74 0.31 -31.32 -13.47
CA LEU A 74 1.23 -31.83 -14.47
C LEU A 74 0.61 -32.99 -15.26
N ARG A 75 -0.07 -33.94 -14.61
CA ARG A 75 -0.75 -35.05 -15.30
C ARG A 75 -1.84 -34.57 -16.26
N LEU A 76 -2.56 -33.50 -15.94
CA LEU A 76 -3.49 -32.87 -16.86
C LEU A 76 -2.79 -32.24 -18.08
N ARG A 77 -1.63 -31.64 -17.86
CA ARG A 77 -0.92 -30.85 -18.88
C ARG A 77 -0.06 -31.69 -19.84
N GLN A 78 0.48 -32.82 -19.37
CA GLN A 78 1.49 -33.64 -20.06
C GLN A 78 1.00 -34.36 -21.33
N PRO A 79 -0.23 -34.92 -21.41
CA PRO A 79 -0.66 -35.64 -22.61
C PRO A 79 -0.62 -34.74 -23.84
N TRP A 80 -0.04 -35.23 -24.95
CA TRP A 80 0.01 -34.47 -26.19
C TRP A 80 -1.38 -34.17 -26.77
N THR A 81 -2.39 -34.97 -26.42
CA THR A 81 -3.79 -34.79 -26.82
C THR A 81 -4.56 -33.77 -25.96
N THR A 82 -3.95 -33.19 -24.93
CA THR A 82 -4.63 -32.23 -24.04
C THR A 82 -5.19 -31.04 -24.83
N TRP A 83 -4.52 -30.59 -25.90
CA TRP A 83 -5.01 -29.52 -26.80
C TRP A 83 -6.30 -29.86 -27.56
N VAL A 84 -6.62 -31.14 -27.73
CA VAL A 84 -7.87 -31.61 -28.36
C VAL A 84 -9.02 -31.65 -27.35
N ARG A 85 -8.70 -31.85 -26.07
CA ARG A 85 -9.69 -32.05 -24.98
C ARG A 85 -10.03 -30.76 -24.24
N HIS A 86 -9.23 -29.71 -24.39
CA HIS A 86 -9.35 -28.46 -23.66
C HIS A 86 -9.31 -27.24 -24.57
N SER A 87 -10.07 -26.21 -24.20
CA SER A 87 -9.97 -24.92 -24.88
C SER A 87 -8.62 -24.26 -24.59
N PHE A 88 -8.24 -23.31 -25.43
CA PHE A 88 -7.05 -22.49 -25.19
C PHE A 88 -7.09 -21.76 -23.83
N SER A 89 -8.26 -21.24 -23.43
CA SER A 89 -8.44 -20.57 -22.14
C SER A 89 -8.23 -21.51 -20.95
N GLN A 90 -8.70 -22.75 -21.04
CA GLN A 90 -8.48 -23.77 -20.01
C GLN A 90 -7.00 -24.12 -19.87
N LEU A 91 -6.29 -24.27 -20.99
CA LEU A 91 -4.85 -24.52 -20.97
C LEU A 91 -4.06 -23.37 -20.37
N ARG A 92 -4.45 -22.12 -20.70
CA ARG A 92 -3.85 -20.92 -20.10
C ARG A 92 -4.05 -20.86 -18.59
N ALA A 93 -5.22 -21.21 -18.08
CA ALA A 93 -5.48 -21.29 -16.64
C ALA A 93 -4.62 -22.36 -15.96
N LEU A 94 -4.48 -23.53 -16.59
CA LEU A 94 -3.61 -24.61 -16.10
C LEU A 94 -2.12 -24.18 -16.07
N ASP A 95 -1.64 -23.55 -17.15
CA ASP A 95 -0.28 -23.04 -17.24
C ASP A 95 -0.01 -21.93 -16.21
N TYR A 96 -1.01 -21.08 -15.94
CA TYR A 96 -0.94 -20.07 -14.88
C TYR A 96 -0.73 -20.71 -13.50
N TRP A 97 -1.52 -21.75 -13.16
CA TRP A 97 -1.36 -22.45 -11.89
C TRP A 97 0.00 -23.13 -11.75
N LEU A 98 0.46 -23.82 -12.80
CA LEU A 98 1.79 -24.45 -12.79
C LEU A 98 2.90 -23.41 -12.59
N ALA A 99 2.83 -22.27 -13.27
CA ALA A 99 3.78 -21.17 -13.10
C ALA A 99 3.73 -20.58 -11.68
N LYS A 100 2.53 -20.39 -11.12
CA LYS A 100 2.32 -19.87 -9.76
C LYS A 100 2.94 -20.78 -8.70
N MET A 101 2.71 -22.09 -8.78
CA MET A 101 3.28 -23.06 -7.84
C MET A 101 4.80 -23.15 -7.97
N ARG A 102 5.34 -23.08 -9.20
CA ARG A 102 6.80 -23.01 -9.43
C ARG A 102 7.41 -21.77 -8.79
N LYS A 103 6.78 -20.60 -8.97
CA LYS A 103 7.21 -19.33 -8.35
C LYS A 103 7.17 -19.40 -6.82
N ALA A 104 6.24 -20.17 -6.25
CA ALA A 104 6.16 -20.43 -4.81
C ALA A 104 7.15 -21.49 -4.32
N GLY A 105 8.03 -22.02 -5.18
CA GLY A 105 9.08 -22.95 -4.78
C GLY A 105 8.67 -24.42 -4.72
N VAL A 106 7.51 -24.83 -5.25
CA VAL A 106 7.06 -26.25 -5.20
C VAL A 106 8.10 -27.24 -5.75
N HIS A 107 8.92 -26.80 -6.70
CA HIS A 107 9.99 -27.59 -7.31
C HIS A 107 11.17 -27.87 -6.36
N LEU A 108 11.29 -27.10 -5.27
CA LEU A 108 12.31 -27.27 -4.22
C LEU A 108 11.88 -28.27 -3.15
N ALA A 109 10.65 -28.80 -3.21
CA ALA A 109 10.10 -29.66 -2.16
C ALA A 109 10.90 -30.96 -1.93
N SER A 110 11.67 -31.42 -2.92
CA SER A 110 12.59 -32.55 -2.78
C SER A 110 13.84 -32.23 -1.96
N CYS A 111 14.11 -30.96 -1.68
CA CYS A 111 15.29 -30.46 -0.96
C CYS A 111 14.82 -29.65 0.27
N PRO A 112 14.58 -30.29 1.43
CA PRO A 112 14.03 -29.61 2.62
C PRO A 112 14.82 -28.37 3.06
N ALA A 113 16.15 -28.41 2.99
CA ALA A 113 17.00 -27.26 3.32
C ALA A 113 16.76 -26.06 2.39
N GLN A 114 16.71 -26.29 1.07
CA GLN A 114 16.44 -25.22 0.10
C GLN A 114 15.03 -24.65 0.23
N MET A 115 14.03 -25.51 0.50
CA MET A 115 12.66 -25.07 0.77
C MET A 115 12.57 -24.23 2.05
N ALA A 116 13.28 -24.62 3.12
CA ALA A 116 13.33 -23.86 4.36
C ALA A 116 13.96 -22.48 4.16
N ASP A 117 15.08 -22.40 3.43
CA ASP A 117 15.71 -21.13 3.10
C ASP A 117 14.82 -20.25 2.21
N PHE A 118 14.19 -20.83 1.18
CA PHE A 118 13.23 -20.11 0.34
C PHE A 118 12.08 -19.52 1.16
N ASN A 119 11.51 -20.30 2.07
CA ASN A 119 10.41 -19.85 2.92
C ASN A 119 10.85 -18.72 3.84
N ARG A 120 12.01 -18.86 4.50
CA ARG A 120 12.60 -17.83 5.36
C ARG A 120 12.83 -16.52 4.60
N LEU A 121 13.44 -16.58 3.41
CA LEU A 121 13.69 -15.40 2.59
C LEU A 121 12.39 -14.74 2.13
N SER A 122 11.38 -15.54 1.77
CA SER A 122 10.07 -15.02 1.38
C SER A 122 9.34 -14.32 2.54
N ASP A 123 9.42 -14.86 3.76
CA ASP A 123 8.86 -14.22 4.97
C ASP A 123 9.60 -12.94 5.32
N GLU A 124 10.93 -12.95 5.20
CA GLU A 124 11.79 -11.79 5.41
C GLU A 124 11.49 -10.67 4.40
N GLU A 125 11.39 -10.99 3.10
CA GLU A 125 11.00 -10.04 2.05
C GLU A 125 9.62 -9.42 2.32
N ALA A 126 8.63 -10.24 2.72
CA ALA A 126 7.31 -9.76 3.07
C ALA A 126 7.34 -8.80 4.27
N ASN A 127 8.19 -9.07 5.26
CA ASN A 127 8.37 -8.20 6.42
C ASN A 127 9.05 -6.88 6.05
N LEU A 128 10.11 -6.91 5.24
CA LEU A 128 10.81 -5.73 4.76
C LEU A 128 9.91 -4.83 3.92
N LYS A 129 9.05 -5.41 3.05
CA LYS A 129 8.05 -4.63 2.29
C LYS A 129 7.06 -3.91 3.19
N ARG A 130 6.58 -4.58 4.25
CA ARG A 130 5.69 -3.94 5.25
C ARG A 130 6.42 -2.83 5.99
N GLN A 131 7.65 -3.07 6.43
CA GLN A 131 8.48 -2.07 7.09
C GLN A 131 8.72 -0.86 6.18
N TYR A 132 9.10 -1.07 4.93
CA TYR A 132 9.30 -0.03 3.93
C TYR A 132 8.06 0.86 3.77
N ALA A 133 6.90 0.24 3.52
CA ALA A 133 5.64 0.96 3.36
C ALA A 133 5.24 1.72 4.64
N GLY A 134 5.42 1.10 5.82
CA GLY A 134 5.16 1.71 7.11
C GLY A 134 6.05 2.94 7.37
N ASN A 135 7.34 2.84 7.07
CA ASN A 135 8.28 3.96 7.20
C ASN A 135 7.91 5.13 6.29
N VAL A 136 7.52 4.86 5.02
CA VAL A 136 7.05 5.89 4.09
C VAL A 136 5.77 6.56 4.59
N ALA A 137 4.81 5.77 5.08
CA ALA A 137 3.57 6.30 5.64
C ALA A 137 3.83 7.21 6.85
N GLN A 138 4.66 6.75 7.79
CA GLN A 138 5.04 7.53 8.97
C GLN A 138 5.82 8.80 8.60
N GLY A 139 6.78 8.71 7.68
CA GLY A 139 7.57 9.86 7.21
C GLY A 139 6.69 10.90 6.50
N THR A 140 5.67 10.43 5.77
CA THR A 140 4.67 11.30 5.14
C THR A 140 3.80 12.01 6.18
N ALA A 141 3.32 11.28 7.20
CA ALA A 141 2.47 11.83 8.26
C ALA A 141 3.23 12.78 9.21
N ALA A 142 4.52 12.55 9.44
CA ALA A 142 5.35 13.34 10.34
C ALA A 142 5.61 14.76 9.79
N PHE A 143 5.70 14.92 8.47
CA PHE A 143 6.00 16.21 7.87
C PHE A 143 4.85 17.22 8.03
N HIS A 144 5.20 18.40 8.52
CA HIS A 144 4.35 19.56 8.49
C HIS A 144 5.21 20.82 8.48
N MET A 145 4.77 21.84 7.73
CA MET A 145 5.43 23.14 7.70
C MET A 145 4.40 24.25 7.88
N THR A 146 4.51 25.00 8.97
CA THR A 146 3.61 26.12 9.25
C THR A 146 4.13 27.41 8.61
N LEU A 147 3.32 27.96 7.71
CA LEU A 147 3.53 29.23 7.05
C LEU A 147 2.71 30.31 7.74
N ARG A 148 3.35 31.44 8.05
CA ARG A 148 2.74 32.59 8.72
C ARG A 148 2.72 33.86 7.88
N ASN A 149 3.44 33.86 6.74
CA ASN A 149 3.48 34.97 5.80
C ASN A 149 2.63 34.65 4.55
N GLY A 150 1.46 35.26 4.43
CA GLY A 150 0.55 35.03 3.31
C GLY A 150 1.07 35.60 1.97
N ALA A 151 2.08 36.48 2.00
CA ALA A 151 2.74 36.95 0.77
C ALA A 151 3.40 35.80 -0.01
N HIS A 152 3.84 34.74 0.67
CA HIS A 152 4.46 33.57 0.02
C HIS A 152 3.43 32.61 -0.60
N LEU A 153 2.13 32.91 -0.46
CA LEU A 153 1.03 32.05 -0.90
C LEU A 153 0.18 32.69 -2.00
N GLN A 154 0.63 33.80 -2.58
CA GLN A 154 -0.07 34.47 -3.68
C GLN A 154 -0.17 33.57 -4.92
N GLY A 155 -1.39 33.17 -5.29
CA GLY A 155 -1.64 32.28 -6.43
C GLY A 155 -2.01 30.85 -6.02
N VAL A 156 -1.76 30.46 -4.77
CA VAL A 156 -2.24 29.17 -4.24
C VAL A 156 -3.79 29.19 -4.23
N PRO A 157 -4.46 28.16 -4.78
CA PRO A 157 -5.91 28.07 -4.79
C PRO A 157 -6.52 28.18 -3.40
N ARG A 158 -7.63 28.92 -3.29
CA ARG A 158 -8.35 29.13 -2.02
C ARG A 158 -8.74 27.83 -1.33
N SER A 159 -9.09 26.80 -2.11
CA SER A 159 -9.40 25.48 -1.59
C SER A 159 -8.17 24.87 -0.90
N THR A 160 -6.97 24.96 -1.49
CA THR A 160 -5.73 24.46 -0.88
C THR A 160 -5.41 25.20 0.41
N LEU A 161 -5.59 26.52 0.41
CA LEU A 161 -5.42 27.35 1.61
C LEU A 161 -6.41 26.97 2.70
N ALA A 162 -7.65 26.61 2.36
CA ALA A 162 -8.64 26.10 3.30
C ALA A 162 -8.19 24.79 3.95
N ALA A 163 -7.67 23.84 3.17
CA ALA A 163 -7.14 22.59 3.72
C ALA A 163 -5.92 22.83 4.61
N MET A 164 -5.01 23.73 4.21
CA MET A 164 -3.84 24.08 5.03
C MET A 164 -4.23 24.80 6.33
N ALA A 165 -5.28 25.64 6.30
CA ALA A 165 -5.83 26.28 7.50
C ALA A 165 -6.48 25.25 8.43
N ALA A 166 -7.28 24.31 7.89
CA ALA A 166 -7.86 23.21 8.67
C ALA A 166 -6.76 22.36 9.33
N ALA A 167 -5.71 21.98 8.60
CA ALA A 167 -4.57 21.24 9.13
C ALA A 167 -3.80 22.01 10.22
N ALA A 168 -3.79 23.34 10.17
CA ALA A 168 -3.23 24.18 11.23
C ALA A 168 -4.15 24.20 12.47
N GLN A 169 -5.47 24.26 12.29
CA GLN A 169 -6.44 24.22 13.37
C GLN A 169 -6.41 22.87 14.11
N GLU A 170 -6.31 21.74 13.40
CA GLU A 170 -6.14 20.40 13.99
C GLU A 170 -4.90 20.31 14.88
N ARG A 171 -3.90 21.16 14.63
CA ARG A 171 -2.66 21.29 15.41
C ARG A 171 -2.75 22.37 16.49
N ASN A 172 -3.96 22.82 16.83
CA ASN A 172 -4.25 23.86 17.82
C ASN A 172 -3.53 25.20 17.55
N LEU A 173 -3.26 25.51 16.29
CA LEU A 173 -2.71 26.81 15.90
C LEU A 173 -3.82 27.82 15.69
N THR A 174 -3.61 29.04 16.15
CA THR A 174 -4.58 30.14 16.06
C THR A 174 -3.97 31.36 15.39
N TYR A 175 -4.84 32.24 14.90
CA TYR A 175 -4.48 33.58 14.43
C TYR A 175 -4.00 34.45 15.60
N GLY A 176 -3.01 35.32 15.38
CA GLY A 176 -2.61 36.33 16.36
C GLY A 176 -2.08 37.60 15.71
N ARG A 177 -2.44 38.79 16.20
CA ARG A 177 -2.01 40.07 15.63
C ARG A 177 -0.49 40.24 15.75
N GLY A 178 0.14 40.73 14.67
CA GLY A 178 1.56 41.12 14.67
C GLY A 178 2.42 40.58 13.52
N TRP A 179 1.91 39.68 12.67
CA TRP A 179 2.63 39.17 11.49
C TRP A 179 1.84 39.37 10.20
N THR A 180 2.46 39.12 9.05
CA THR A 180 1.85 39.19 7.72
C THR A 180 0.97 37.97 7.43
N TRP A 181 0.02 37.66 8.31
CA TRP A 181 -0.85 36.48 8.24
C TRP A 181 -1.89 36.52 7.12
N ALA A 182 -1.93 37.57 6.31
CA ALA A 182 -2.94 37.75 5.29
C ALA A 182 -2.41 37.35 3.91
N ILE A 183 -3.22 36.65 3.13
CA ILE A 183 -3.01 36.64 1.67
C ILE A 183 -3.32 38.04 1.16
N THR A 184 -2.42 38.60 0.35
CA THR A 184 -2.58 39.96 -0.15
C THR A 184 -3.12 39.94 -1.58
N PRO A 185 -4.19 40.71 -1.91
CA PRO A 185 -5.03 41.50 -0.99
C PRO A 185 -6.02 40.60 -0.22
N ALA A 186 -6.27 40.93 1.05
CA ALA A 186 -7.25 40.21 1.87
C ALA A 186 -8.67 40.70 1.54
N SER A 187 -9.58 39.76 1.28
CA SER A 187 -10.98 40.08 0.95
C SER A 187 -11.87 40.32 2.18
N THR A 188 -11.33 40.10 3.39
CA THR A 188 -12.07 40.17 4.67
C THR A 188 -11.27 40.93 5.73
N VAL A 189 -11.96 41.44 6.75
CA VAL A 189 -11.34 42.11 7.90
C VAL A 189 -10.51 41.07 8.72
N PRO A 190 -9.36 41.47 9.28
CA PRO A 190 -8.58 40.60 10.17
C PRO A 190 -9.43 39.98 11.29
N PRO A 191 -9.29 38.66 11.56
CA PRO A 191 -9.94 38.00 12.69
C PRO A 191 -9.47 38.56 14.05
N ARG A 192 -10.18 38.20 15.11
CA ARG A 192 -9.74 38.48 16.49
C ARG A 192 -8.55 37.57 16.85
N ASP A 193 -7.70 38.04 17.75
CA ASP A 193 -6.63 37.19 18.31
C ASP A 193 -7.21 35.92 18.91
N GLY A 194 -6.55 34.79 18.66
CA GLY A 194 -7.00 33.47 19.07
C GLY A 194 -8.08 32.85 18.19
N ALA A 195 -8.53 33.53 17.12
CA ALA A 195 -9.49 32.94 16.18
C ALA A 195 -8.87 31.75 15.40
N PRO A 196 -9.70 30.79 14.94
CA PRO A 196 -9.25 29.75 14.04
C PRO A 196 -8.64 30.32 12.75
N PRO A 197 -7.59 29.69 12.19
CA PRO A 197 -7.05 30.08 10.89
C PRO A 197 -8.09 29.89 9.79
N THR A 198 -8.06 30.75 8.78
CA THR A 198 -8.94 30.71 7.61
C THR A 198 -8.09 30.66 6.33
N PRO A 199 -8.70 30.40 5.15
CA PRO A 199 -7.96 30.47 3.89
C PRO A 199 -7.26 31.81 3.70
N GLU A 200 -7.90 32.91 4.10
CA GLU A 200 -7.40 34.28 3.94
C GLU A 200 -6.44 34.73 5.06
N TRP A 201 -6.59 34.16 6.26
CA TRP A 201 -5.86 34.55 7.47
C TRP A 201 -5.22 33.34 8.14
N GLY A 202 -3.89 33.24 8.03
CA GLY A 202 -3.11 32.11 8.56
C GLY A 202 -3.10 32.02 10.09
N PRO A 203 -2.34 31.06 10.65
CA PRO A 203 -1.34 30.22 9.99
C PRO A 203 -1.91 29.18 9.02
N TRP A 204 -1.09 28.78 8.05
CA TRP A 204 -1.39 27.67 7.14
C TRP A 204 -0.36 26.56 7.34
N THR A 205 -0.80 25.32 7.51
CA THR A 205 0.10 24.17 7.64
C THR A 205 0.11 23.37 6.35
N VAL A 206 1.27 23.30 5.70
CA VAL A 206 1.51 22.44 4.54
C VAL A 206 1.82 21.04 5.04
N THR A 207 1.19 20.03 4.45
CA THR A 207 1.45 18.60 4.68
C THR A 207 1.78 17.93 3.34
N PHE A 208 2.09 16.64 3.38
CA PHE A 208 2.25 15.82 2.18
C PHE A 208 0.96 15.12 1.72
N ASP A 209 -0.19 15.67 2.09
CA ASP A 209 -1.42 15.35 1.36
C ASP A 209 -1.18 15.60 -0.16
N PRO A 210 -1.45 14.64 -1.05
CA PRO A 210 -1.10 14.76 -2.46
C PRO A 210 -1.68 16.00 -3.14
N TRP A 211 -2.88 16.41 -2.75
CA TRP A 211 -3.52 17.58 -3.34
C TRP A 211 -2.91 18.89 -2.82
N VAL A 212 -2.63 18.98 -1.53
CA VAL A 212 -1.90 20.13 -0.95
C VAL A 212 -0.49 20.23 -1.53
N TYR A 213 0.27 19.14 -1.55
CA TYR A 213 1.63 19.12 -2.08
C TYR A 213 1.68 19.55 -3.55
N ASN A 214 0.88 18.92 -4.43
CA ASN A 214 0.86 19.24 -5.85
C ASN A 214 0.44 20.68 -6.11
N SER A 215 -0.55 21.18 -5.36
CA SER A 215 -1.00 22.57 -5.46
C SER A 215 0.09 23.57 -5.02
N MET A 216 0.77 23.28 -3.91
CA MET A 216 1.90 24.11 -3.47
C MET A 216 3.05 24.09 -4.48
N MET A 217 3.38 22.95 -5.07
CA MET A 217 4.41 22.86 -6.10
C MET A 217 4.04 23.60 -7.38
N ALA A 218 2.77 23.62 -7.76
CA ALA A 218 2.28 24.28 -8.97
C ALA A 218 2.11 25.80 -8.80
N TYR A 219 1.62 26.26 -7.65
CA TYR A 219 1.08 27.61 -7.49
C TYR A 219 1.77 28.48 -6.44
N CYS A 220 2.55 27.91 -5.51
CA CYS A 220 3.29 28.73 -4.54
C CYS A 220 4.35 29.55 -5.28
N PRO A 221 4.37 30.89 -5.20
CA PRO A 221 5.31 31.74 -5.94
C PRO A 221 6.72 31.69 -5.34
N ASP A 222 6.86 31.41 -4.05
CA ASP A 222 8.14 31.37 -3.35
C ASP A 222 8.94 30.10 -3.74
N ARG A 223 10.03 30.31 -4.49
CA ARG A 223 10.92 29.23 -4.94
C ARG A 223 11.58 28.49 -3.77
N ARG A 224 11.93 29.19 -2.69
CA ARG A 224 12.58 28.59 -1.53
C ARG A 224 11.62 27.66 -0.81
N ILE A 225 10.35 28.03 -0.67
CA ILE A 225 9.31 27.14 -0.13
C ILE A 225 9.17 25.90 -0.99
N ARG A 226 9.03 26.05 -2.33
CA ARG A 226 8.94 24.89 -3.23
C ARG A 226 10.16 23.98 -3.14
N GLN A 227 11.35 24.55 -3.03
CA GLN A 227 12.59 23.78 -2.85
C GLN A 227 12.59 22.98 -1.55
N ILE A 228 12.22 23.60 -0.42
CA ILE A 228 12.15 22.92 0.87
C ILE A 228 11.10 21.79 0.82
N LEU A 229 9.93 22.04 0.24
CA LEU A 229 8.88 21.03 0.09
C LEU A 229 9.34 19.84 -0.76
N TYR A 230 9.91 20.10 -1.93
CA TYR A 230 10.42 19.07 -2.82
C TYR A 230 11.51 18.22 -2.13
N GLN A 231 12.53 18.88 -1.57
CA GLN A 231 13.61 18.18 -0.88
C GLN A 231 13.10 17.37 0.32
N SER A 232 12.14 17.90 1.08
CA SER A 232 11.55 17.17 2.20
C SER A 232 10.72 15.98 1.72
N TYR A 233 10.02 16.10 0.59
CA TYR A 233 9.21 15.03 -0.01
C TYR A 233 10.08 13.89 -0.54
N GLU A 234 11.19 14.20 -1.22
CA GLU A 234 12.14 13.20 -1.71
C GLU A 234 12.90 12.50 -0.58
N ASN A 235 13.08 13.17 0.57
CA ASN A 235 13.77 12.61 1.73
C ASN A 235 12.84 11.95 2.76
N ARG A 236 11.58 11.67 2.41
CA ARG A 236 10.70 10.90 3.29
C ARG A 236 11.26 9.49 3.46
N ALA A 237 11.38 9.06 4.71
CA ALA A 237 11.91 7.73 5.04
C ALA A 237 13.35 7.48 4.55
N SER A 238 14.20 8.53 4.45
CA SER A 238 15.63 8.39 4.14
C SER A 238 16.55 8.73 5.32
N GLN A 239 15.98 8.91 6.52
CA GLN A 239 16.71 9.28 7.72
C GLN A 239 16.16 8.54 8.95
N ALA A 240 17.03 8.30 9.94
CA ALA A 240 16.63 7.66 11.19
C ALA A 240 15.52 8.46 11.91
N PRO A 241 14.55 7.77 12.55
CA PRO A 241 14.43 6.33 12.72
C PRO A 241 13.73 5.59 11.56
N LEU A 242 13.33 6.30 10.50
CA LEU A 242 12.49 5.78 9.41
C LEU A 242 13.31 5.47 8.14
N ASP A 243 14.61 5.27 8.26
CA ASP A 243 15.51 5.10 7.11
C ASP A 243 15.24 3.77 6.39
N ASN A 244 14.84 3.86 5.12
CA ASN A 244 14.58 2.74 4.25
C ASN A 244 15.78 2.29 3.41
N VAL A 245 16.91 3.01 3.41
CA VAL A 245 18.12 2.57 2.70
C VAL A 245 18.54 1.14 3.09
N PRO A 246 18.76 0.82 4.38
CA PRO A 246 19.13 -0.55 4.78
C PRO A 246 18.01 -1.58 4.53
N VAL A 247 16.74 -1.14 4.56
CA VAL A 247 15.58 -2.01 4.28
C VAL A 247 15.60 -2.44 2.81
N VAL A 248 15.87 -1.51 1.90
CA VAL A 248 15.97 -1.77 0.45
C VAL A 248 17.21 -2.61 0.14
N GLU A 249 18.36 -2.29 0.74
CA GLU A 249 19.60 -3.09 0.56
C GLU A 249 19.40 -4.54 0.98
N ARG A 250 18.61 -4.81 2.02
CA ARG A 250 18.30 -6.18 2.46
C ARG A 250 17.29 -6.90 1.55
N MET A 251 16.44 -6.16 0.83
CA MET A 251 15.47 -6.73 -0.11
C MET A 251 16.09 -7.15 -1.45
N LEU A 252 17.19 -6.51 -1.87
CA LEU A 252 17.90 -6.77 -3.13
C LEU A 252 18.86 -7.98 -3.00
#